data_AF-A0A9E2RHM2-F1
#
_entry.id   AF-A0A9E2RHM2-F1
#
_cell.length_a   1.000
_cell.length_b   1.000
_cell.length_c   1.000
_cell.angle_alpha   90.00
_cell.angle_beta   90.00
_cell.angle_gamma   90.00
#
_symmetry.space_group_name_H-M   'P 1'
#
loop_
_entity.id
_entity.type
_entity.pdbx_description
1 polymer ?
#
loop_
_entity_poly.entity_id
_entity_poly.type
_entity_poly.pdbx_seq_one_letter_code
_entity_poly.pdbx_strand_id
1 'polypeptide(L)'
;SQRLVPSVDGKRAPALEIMLDTPRIKDLIKKAEVDSLKEAMEQGVEEGCQTFDQVLFQLYKEERITLEQALINADSANNLRLKIKIEGLRGDDAVNALLDKKSGDPSNSAFKIQGGASGNVTPLRKR
;
A
#
# COMPACT_ATOMS: atom_id res chain seq x y z
N SER A 1 2.87 12.66 12.89
CA SER A 1 2.00 11.48 13.15
C SER A 1 2.82 10.40 13.87
N GLN A 2 2.21 9.49 14.64
CA GLN A 2 2.93 8.40 15.30
C GLN A 2 2.14 7.09 15.27
N ARG A 3 2.84 5.97 15.07
CA ARG A 3 2.26 4.63 15.16
C ARG A 3 3.28 3.63 15.69
N LEU A 4 2.81 2.71 16.52
CA LEU A 4 3.58 1.51 16.85
C LEU A 4 3.23 0.43 15.84
N VAL A 5 4.20 -0.13 15.14
CA VAL A 5 4.02 -1.20 14.14
C VAL A 5 4.53 -2.51 14.74
N PRO A 6 3.80 -3.64 14.63
CA PRO A 6 4.34 -4.96 15.01
C PRO A 6 5.72 -5.21 14.37
N SER A 7 6.71 -5.52 15.20
CA SER A 7 8.07 -5.81 14.74
C SER A 7 8.33 -7.31 14.63
N VAL A 8 9.37 -7.68 13.88
CA VAL A 8 9.75 -9.08 13.65
C VAL A 8 10.15 -9.83 14.93
N ASP A 9 10.59 -9.11 15.96
CA ASP A 9 10.96 -9.65 17.27
C ASP A 9 9.76 -9.82 18.23
N GLY A 10 8.53 -9.66 17.72
CA GLY A 10 7.29 -9.79 18.49
C GLY A 10 6.99 -8.58 19.39
N LYS A 11 7.76 -7.49 19.29
CA LYS A 11 7.51 -6.23 20.01
C LYS A 11 6.83 -5.20 19.10
N ARG A 12 7.20 -3.93 19.26
CA ARG A 12 6.70 -2.80 18.47
C ARG A 12 7.85 -1.93 18.00
N ALA A 13 7.87 -1.59 16.71
CA ALA A 13 8.72 -0.55 16.15
C ALA A 13 7.96 0.79 16.10
N PRO A 14 8.53 1.90 16.57
CA PRO A 14 7.91 3.21 16.41
C PRO A 14 8.12 3.73 14.98
N ALA A 15 7.01 4.06 14.32
CA ALA A 15 6.99 4.82 13.06
C ALA A 15 6.51 6.24 13.33
N LEU A 16 7.34 7.24 13.02
CA LEU A 16 7.12 8.65 13.35
C LEU A 16 7.19 9.50 12.08
N GLU A 17 6.10 10.18 11.75
CA GLU A 17 6.11 11.22 10.71
C GLU A 17 6.36 12.58 11.35
N ILE A 18 7.30 13.32 10.79
CA ILE A 18 7.78 14.60 11.29
C ILE A 18 7.58 15.64 10.18
N MET A 19 6.77 16.67 10.46
CA MET A 19 6.63 17.84 9.59
C MET A 19 7.18 19.04 10.35
N LEU A 20 8.18 19.70 9.76
CA LEU A 20 8.76 20.91 10.32
C LEU A 20 8.11 22.14 9.68
N ASP A 21 8.11 23.26 10.41
CA ASP A 21 7.46 24.50 10.01
C ASP A 21 8.33 25.32 9.03
N THR A 22 8.80 24.68 7.96
CA THR A 22 9.62 25.31 6.92
C THR A 22 8.87 26.48 6.25
N PRO A 23 9.57 27.45 5.62
CA PRO A 23 8.92 28.55 4.92
C PRO A 23 7.86 28.09 3.91
N ARG A 24 8.12 27.00 3.20
CA ARG A 24 7.18 26.40 2.25
C ARG A 24 5.95 25.81 2.93
N ILE A 25 6.13 25.03 4.00
CA ILE A 25 5.01 24.45 4.76
C ILE A 25 4.13 25.57 5.33
N LYS A 26 4.74 26.62 5.89
CA LYS A 26 4.03 27.81 6.38
C LYS A 26 3.21 28.49 5.29
N ASP A 27 3.76 28.64 4.08
CA ASP A 27 3.06 29.24 2.94
C ASP A 27 1.85 28.41 2.50
N LEU A 28 2.03 27.09 2.36
CA LEU A 28 0.94 26.16 2.00
C LEU A 28 -0.20 26.19 3.03
N ILE A 29 0.13 26.22 4.33
CA ILE A 29 -0.87 26.34 5.40
C ILE A 29 -1.64 27.66 5.28
N LYS A 30 -0.96 28.79 5.04
CA LYS A 30 -1.61 30.11 4.89
C LYS A 30 -2.57 30.16 3.71
N LYS A 31 -2.25 29.44 2.64
CA LYS A 31 -3.09 29.33 1.43
C LYS A 31 -4.19 28.27 1.53
N ALA A 32 -4.24 27.51 2.63
CA ALA A 32 -5.10 26.35 2.81
C ALA A 32 -4.87 25.24 1.75
N GLU A 33 -3.67 25.15 1.19
CA GLU A 33 -3.26 24.14 0.20
C GLU A 33 -2.74 22.87 0.91
N VAL A 34 -3.63 22.22 1.65
CA VAL A 34 -3.30 21.07 2.52
C VAL A 34 -2.81 19.86 1.71
N ASP A 35 -3.36 19.65 0.51
CA ASP A 35 -3.02 18.50 -0.34
C ASP A 35 -1.55 18.51 -0.78
N SER A 36 -0.95 19.70 -0.89
CA SER A 36 0.46 19.89 -1.28
C SER A 36 1.44 19.70 -0.12
N LEU A 37 0.96 19.56 1.12
CA LEU A 37 1.84 19.41 2.29
C LEU A 37 2.65 18.12 2.24
N LYS A 38 2.07 17.02 1.77
CA LYS A 38 2.77 15.73 1.70
C LYS A 38 3.97 15.82 0.76
N GLU A 39 3.77 16.39 -0.43
CA GLU A 39 4.84 16.61 -1.40
C GLU A 39 5.92 17.55 -0.83
N ALA A 40 5.50 18.62 -0.14
CA ALA A 40 6.44 19.53 0.50
C ALA A 40 7.28 18.85 1.59
N MET A 41 6.70 17.92 2.34
CA MET A 41 7.45 17.09 3.30
C MET A 41 8.40 16.11 2.62
N GLU A 42 8.00 15.49 1.51
CA GLU A 42 8.86 14.58 0.74
C GLU A 42 10.11 15.27 0.20
N GLN A 43 9.98 16.54 -0.17
CA GLN A 43 11.09 17.39 -0.61
C GLN A 43 11.87 17.97 0.57
N GLY A 44 11.26 18.07 1.75
CA GLY A 44 11.82 18.70 2.95
C GLY A 44 12.73 17.80 3.81
N VAL A 45 13.30 16.73 3.23
CA VAL A 45 14.06 15.72 3.98
C VAL A 45 15.36 16.29 4.54
N GLU A 46 16.02 17.18 3.79
CA GLU A 46 17.26 17.85 4.23
C GLU A 46 17.01 18.78 5.43
N GLU A 47 15.84 19.40 5.47
CA GLU A 47 15.38 20.23 6.59
C GLU A 47 14.97 19.39 7.81
N GLY A 48 14.82 18.07 7.65
CA GLY A 48 14.43 17.13 8.71
C GLY A 48 12.95 16.74 8.69
N CYS A 49 12.22 17.05 7.62
CA CYS A 49 10.91 16.43 7.42
C CYS A 49 11.08 14.93 7.13
N GLN A 50 10.07 14.18 7.52
CA GLN A 50 10.05 12.74 7.31
C GLN A 50 8.59 12.31 7.15
N THR A 51 8.24 11.74 6.01
CA THR A 51 6.90 11.20 5.79
C THR A 51 6.73 9.82 6.41
N PHE A 52 5.49 9.45 6.69
CA PHE A 52 5.19 8.14 7.26
C PHE A 52 5.66 6.98 6.36
N ASP A 53 5.44 7.07 5.04
CA ASP A 53 5.89 6.06 4.08
C ASP A 53 7.42 5.94 4.00
N GLN A 54 8.16 7.04 4.18
CA GLN A 54 9.63 7.00 4.28
C GLN A 54 10.09 6.23 5.52
N VAL A 55 9.40 6.38 6.65
CA VAL A 55 9.75 5.66 7.90
C VAL A 55 9.46 4.18 7.77
N LEU A 56 8.29 3.83 7.20
CA LEU A 56 7.93 2.42 6.99
C LEU A 56 8.89 1.74 6.03
N PHE A 57 9.30 2.43 4.96
CA PHE A 57 10.35 1.97 4.06
C PHE A 57 11.66 1.69 4.82
N GLN A 58 12.09 2.62 5.66
CA GLN A 58 13.33 2.49 6.42
C GLN A 58 13.26 1.34 7.44
N LEU A 59 12.17 1.24 8.20
CA LEU A 59 11.95 0.15 9.15
C LEU A 59 11.93 -1.22 8.44
N TYR A 60 11.39 -1.29 7.23
CA TYR A 60 11.43 -2.50 6.43
C TYR A 60 12.86 -2.82 5.95
N LYS A 61 13.56 -1.81 5.43
CA LYS A 61 14.95 -1.92 4.96
C LYS A 61 15.91 -2.38 6.07
N GLU A 62 15.63 -1.99 7.30
CA GLU A 62 16.37 -2.40 8.51
C GLU A 62 15.89 -3.75 9.10
N GLU A 63 14.99 -4.46 8.40
CA GLU A 63 14.39 -5.73 8.84
C GLU A 63 13.66 -5.64 10.21
N ARG A 64 13.22 -4.45 10.61
CA ARG A 64 12.52 -4.21 11.89
C ARG A 64 11.07 -4.64 11.82
N ILE A 65 10.45 -4.52 10.65
CA ILE A 65 9.05 -4.88 10.38
C ILE A 65 8.97 -5.73 9.11
N THR A 66 7.92 -6.53 8.96
CA THR A 66 7.70 -7.31 7.73
C THR A 66 7.16 -6.43 6.61
N LEU A 67 7.27 -6.90 5.36
CA LEU A 67 6.70 -6.22 4.19
C LEU A 67 5.19 -6.00 4.36
N GLU A 68 4.48 -7.03 4.81
CA GLU A 68 3.04 -6.94 5.07
C GLU A 68 2.72 -5.82 6.07
N GLN A 69 3.47 -5.73 7.17
CA GLN A 69 3.28 -4.68 8.16
C GLN A 69 3.60 -3.29 7.61
N ALA A 70 4.64 -3.17 6.76
CA ALA A 70 4.93 -1.90 6.08
C ALA A 70 3.76 -1.48 5.16
N LEU A 71 3.24 -2.40 4.34
CA LEU A 71 2.19 -2.10 3.36
C LEU A 71 0.81 -1.82 3.98
N ILE A 72 0.42 -2.55 5.03
CA ILE A 72 -0.86 -2.32 5.73
C ILE A 72 -0.87 -0.97 6.43
N ASN A 73 0.30 -0.47 6.86
CA ASN A 73 0.41 0.77 7.58
C ASN A 73 0.70 2.00 6.70
N ALA A 74 1.06 1.81 5.43
CA ALA A 74 1.39 2.89 4.52
C ALA A 74 0.20 3.77 4.17
N ASP A 75 0.45 5.07 3.99
CA ASP A 75 -0.53 6.00 3.44
C ASP A 75 -0.73 5.72 1.94
N SER A 76 0.37 5.41 1.23
CA SER A 76 0.33 4.93 -0.16
C SER A 76 1.04 3.59 -0.31
N ALA A 77 0.32 2.51 0.01
CA ALA A 77 0.84 1.13 -0.11
C ALA A 77 1.41 0.81 -1.50
N ASN A 78 0.80 1.34 -2.57
CA ASN A 78 1.29 1.12 -3.93
C ASN A 78 2.63 1.82 -4.18
N ASN A 79 2.79 3.08 -3.74
CA ASN A 79 4.03 3.83 -3.92
C ASN A 79 5.16 3.23 -3.08
N LEU A 80 4.87 2.89 -1.82
CA LEU A 80 5.84 2.24 -0.94
C LEU A 80 6.32 0.91 -1.53
N ARG A 81 5.40 0.09 -2.05
CA ARG A 81 5.72 -1.16 -2.72
C ARG A 81 6.62 -0.95 -3.94
N LEU A 82 6.31 0.02 -4.80
CA LEU A 82 7.12 0.33 -5.97
C LEU A 82 8.53 0.77 -5.55
N LYS A 83 8.63 1.61 -4.51
CA LYS A 83 9.91 2.06 -3.96
C LYS A 83 10.77 0.90 -3.44
N ILE A 84 10.17 -0.04 -2.70
CA ILE A 84 10.85 -1.25 -2.21
C ILE A 84 11.44 -2.08 -3.36
N LYS A 85 10.66 -2.26 -4.44
CA LYS A 85 11.08 -3.00 -5.63
C LYS A 85 12.22 -2.30 -6.38
N ILE A 86 12.13 -0.97 -6.56
CA ILE A 86 13.18 -0.19 -7.24
C ILE A 86 14.52 -0.28 -6.49
N GLU A 87 14.47 -0.28 -5.15
CA GLU A 87 15.66 -0.42 -4.31
C GLU A 87 16.25 -1.86 -4.34
N GLY A 88 15.55 -2.84 -4.91
CA GLY A 88 16.01 -4.24 -4.96
C GLY A 88 16.09 -4.91 -3.59
N LEU A 89 15.31 -4.44 -2.62
CA LEU A 89 15.26 -5.04 -1.29
C LEU A 89 14.53 -6.39 -1.36
N ARG A 90 15.01 -7.38 -0.58
CA ARG A 90 14.42 -8.74 -0.51
C ARG A 90 12.92 -8.60 -0.37
N GLY A 91 12.15 -9.24 -1.24
CA GLY A 91 10.70 -9.07 -1.26
C GLY A 91 10.11 -9.02 -2.67
N ASP A 92 10.91 -8.91 -3.73
CA ASP A 92 10.42 -8.87 -5.11
C ASP A 92 9.40 -9.97 -5.41
N ASP A 93 9.64 -11.22 -5.01
CA ASP A 93 8.71 -12.32 -5.23
C ASP A 93 7.41 -12.19 -4.42
N ALA A 94 7.48 -11.73 -3.17
CA ALA A 94 6.31 -11.50 -2.31
C ALA A 94 5.51 -10.25 -2.73
N VAL A 95 6.22 -9.20 -3.15
CA VAL A 95 5.70 -7.97 -3.75
C VAL A 95 4.99 -8.29 -5.06
N ASN A 96 5.61 -9.08 -5.93
CA ASN A 96 5.03 -9.53 -7.21
C ASN A 96 3.79 -10.42 -6.97
N ALA A 97 3.85 -11.38 -6.04
CA ALA A 97 2.69 -12.21 -5.70
C ALA A 97 1.49 -11.40 -5.12
N LEU A 98 1.75 -10.31 -4.41
CA LEU A 98 0.73 -9.37 -3.92
C LEU A 98 0.23 -8.40 -5.01
N LEU A 99 1.07 -8.04 -5.98
CA LEU A 99 0.71 -7.27 -7.18
C LEU A 99 -0.26 -8.06 -8.06
N ASP A 100 0.11 -9.31 -8.38
CA ASP A 100 -0.62 -10.17 -9.31
C ASP A 100 -2.02 -10.54 -8.77
N LYS A 101 -2.17 -10.64 -7.44
CA LYS A 101 -3.47 -10.89 -6.80
C LYS A 101 -4.45 -9.71 -6.88
N LYS A 102 -3.97 -8.46 -7.00
CA LYS A 102 -4.84 -7.27 -7.11
C LYS A 102 -5.09 -6.83 -8.56
N SER A 103 -4.28 -7.29 -9.52
CA SER A 103 -4.53 -7.11 -10.96
C SER A 103 -5.46 -8.17 -11.55
N GLY A 104 -6.09 -9.02 -10.72
CA GLY A 104 -7.13 -9.93 -11.14
C GLY A 104 -8.32 -9.14 -11.70
N ASP A 105 -8.36 -9.04 -13.02
CA ASP A 105 -9.48 -8.49 -13.76
C ASP A 105 -10.79 -9.17 -13.30
N PRO A 106 -11.78 -8.42 -12.77
CA PRO A 106 -13.09 -8.98 -12.40
C PRO A 106 -13.84 -9.56 -13.61
N SER A 107 -13.38 -9.28 -14.83
CA SER A 107 -14.07 -9.67 -16.06
C SER A 107 -14.05 -11.17 -16.37
N ASN A 108 -13.28 -12.00 -15.65
CA ASN A 108 -13.11 -13.40 -16.04
C ASN A 108 -13.60 -14.45 -15.01
N SER A 109 -14.53 -14.10 -14.12
CA SER A 109 -15.40 -15.11 -13.49
C SER A 109 -16.61 -15.41 -14.38
N ALA A 110 -16.37 -15.73 -15.66
CA ALA A 110 -17.39 -16.28 -16.53
C ALA A 110 -17.76 -17.67 -16.02
N PHE A 111 -18.97 -17.77 -15.49
CA PHE A 111 -19.66 -18.98 -15.07
C PHE A 111 -19.51 -20.07 -16.15
N LYS A 112 -18.68 -21.10 -15.92
CA LYS A 112 -18.54 -22.22 -16.85
C LYS A 112 -19.80 -23.08 -16.78
N ILE A 113 -20.75 -22.86 -17.69
CA ILE A 113 -21.82 -23.83 -17.97
C ILE A 113 -21.16 -25.02 -18.68
N GLN A 114 -21.11 -26.15 -18.00
CA GLN A 114 -20.62 -27.41 -18.55
C GLN A 114 -21.65 -27.93 -19.55
N GLY A 115 -21.37 -27.78 -20.85
CA GLY A 115 -22.18 -28.33 -21.93
C GLY A 115 -22.17 -29.86 -21.90
N GLY A 116 -23.22 -30.44 -21.33
CA GLY A 116 -23.58 -31.86 -21.47
C GLY A 116 -24.62 -32.03 -22.57
N ALA A 117 -24.45 -33.08 -23.35
CA ALA A 117 -25.14 -33.37 -24.60
C ALA A 117 -26.68 -33.54 -24.50
N SER A 118 -27.34 -33.27 -25.63
CA SER A 118 -28.62 -33.77 -26.13
C SER A 118 -29.59 -34.45 -25.14
N GLY A 119 -30.76 -33.84 -24.96
CA GLY A 119 -31.96 -34.52 -24.46
C GLY A 119 -33.20 -33.63 -24.55
N ASN A 120 -34.21 -34.05 -25.32
CA ASN A 120 -35.50 -33.37 -25.42
C ASN A 120 -36.15 -33.18 -24.04
N VAL A 121 -36.63 -31.98 -23.73
CA VAL A 121 -37.36 -31.70 -22.48
C VAL A 121 -38.81 -31.35 -22.79
N THR A 122 -39.73 -32.26 -22.46
CA THR A 122 -41.18 -32.04 -22.47
C THR A 122 -41.56 -31.13 -21.30
N PRO A 123 -42.36 -30.05 -21.48
CA PRO A 123 -42.68 -29.16 -20.37
C PRO A 123 -43.76 -29.75 -19.45
N LEU A 124 -43.49 -29.79 -18.15
CA LEU A 124 -44.49 -30.11 -17.13
C LEU A 124 -45.46 -28.91 -16.93
N ARG A 125 -46.75 -29.19 -17.04
CA ARG A 125 -47.87 -28.27 -16.79
C ARG A 125 -47.96 -27.99 -15.28
N LYS A 126 -47.87 -26.72 -14.87
CA LYS A 126 -48.10 -26.30 -13.47
C LYS A 126 -49.56 -26.57 -13.08
N ARG A 127 -49.76 -27.13 -11.89
CA ARG A 127 -51.03 -27.08 -11.17
C ARG A 127 -51.17 -25.71 -10.51
#